data_AF-A0A945FQX2-F1
#
_entry.id   AF-A0A945FQX2-F1
#
_cell.length_a   1.000
_cell.length_b   1.000
_cell.length_c   1.000
_cell.angle_alpha   90.00
_cell.angle_beta   90.00
_cell.angle_gamma   90.00
#
_symmetry.space_group_name_H-M   'P 1'
#
loop_
_entity.id
_entity.type
_entity.pdbx_description
1 polymer ?
#
loop_
_entity_poly.entity_id
_entity_poly.type
_entity_poly.pdbx_seq_one_letter_code
_entity_poly.pdbx_strand_id
1 'polypeptide(L)'
;GWKLQHGEHGVVAVVEEGSTLGQGHRNQWLGYLSQCGTDGVPLETSLIVGEQSANVGDLLRQAQADIRSGQEAPWTLMAFATYLPGDKTWKASDGEEWDISRIIEMELDTDLHSSACGGSHSLYGLAIAVNKYRSQHSESNDVLPAPWGTAQEIITNSIDLSRRFQQADGSFSTHYFERPASSADVFAKLSSSGHVFEFLAIALPADRLDEPWVLRAAERLVKTLEQTADIDIECGALYHAAHGLLLYRNRLRLMP
;
A
#
# COMPACT_ATOMS: atom_id res chain seq x y z
N GLY A 1 18.63 -4.10 5.97
CA GLY A 1 18.43 -3.64 7.36
C GLY A 1 17.78 -2.26 7.32
N TRP A 2 17.31 -1.73 8.45
CA TRP A 2 16.81 -0.34 8.44
C TRP A 2 17.94 0.62 8.80
N LYS A 3 18.40 1.43 7.83
CA LYS A 3 19.43 2.44 8.03
C LYS A 3 18.79 3.84 8.05
N LEU A 4 18.92 4.50 9.20
CA LEU A 4 18.34 5.82 9.46
C LEU A 4 19.44 6.87 9.63
N GLN A 5 19.14 8.09 9.21
CA GLN A 5 19.94 9.27 9.52
C GLN A 5 19.03 10.47 9.79
N HIS A 6 19.56 11.47 10.49
CA HIS A 6 18.84 12.73 10.66
C HIS A 6 18.80 13.50 9.34
N GLY A 7 17.60 13.91 8.95
CA GLY A 7 17.39 14.89 7.89
C GLY A 7 17.21 16.29 8.46
N GLU A 8 16.95 17.27 7.61
CA GLU A 8 16.76 18.66 8.02
C GLU A 8 15.49 18.86 8.86
N HIS A 9 14.44 18.06 8.63
CA HIS A 9 13.13 18.24 9.24
C HIS A 9 12.69 17.08 10.14
N GLY A 10 13.46 15.98 10.16
CA GLY A 10 13.17 14.80 10.94
C GLY A 10 14.17 13.67 10.69
N VAL A 11 13.67 12.48 10.36
CA VAL A 11 14.49 11.29 10.09
C VAL A 11 14.25 10.81 8.67
N VAL A 12 15.30 10.41 7.98
CA VAL A 12 15.22 9.79 6.66
C VAL A 12 15.81 8.39 6.68
N ALA A 13 15.10 7.45 6.06
CA ALA A 13 15.63 6.14 5.75
C ALA A 13 16.46 6.20 4.47
N VAL A 14 17.70 5.72 4.54
CA VAL A 14 18.64 5.79 3.42
C VAL A 14 18.16 4.88 2.29
N VAL A 15 18.03 5.47 1.11
CA VAL A 15 17.84 4.74 -0.15
C VAL A 15 19.22 4.44 -0.70
N GLU A 16 19.55 3.17 -0.87
CA GLU A 16 20.79 2.74 -1.53
C GLU A 16 20.40 2.07 -2.85
N GLU A 17 20.60 2.77 -3.97
CA GLU A 17 20.20 2.27 -5.29
C GLU A 17 20.90 0.93 -5.60
N GLY A 18 20.12 -0.07 -5.99
CA GLY A 18 20.61 -1.44 -6.22
C GLY A 18 20.94 -2.25 -4.96
N SER A 19 20.61 -1.75 -3.76
CA SER A 19 20.85 -2.41 -2.48
C SER A 19 19.56 -2.59 -1.68
N THR A 20 19.38 -3.78 -1.11
CA THR A 20 18.31 -4.06 -0.12
C THR A 20 18.78 -3.84 1.32
N LEU A 21 19.99 -3.29 1.52
CA LEU A 21 20.56 -3.07 2.85
C LEU A 21 19.90 -1.88 3.58
N GLY A 22 19.29 -0.94 2.86
CA GLY A 22 18.48 0.17 3.38
C GLY A 22 16.99 -0.01 3.07
N GLN A 23 16.35 1.01 2.48
CA GLN A 23 15.05 0.83 1.80
C GLN A 23 15.23 0.87 0.28
N GLY A 24 14.44 0.06 -0.44
CA GLY A 24 14.49 -0.02 -1.91
C GLY A 24 13.83 1.17 -2.60
N HIS A 25 12.95 1.88 -1.89
CA HIS A 25 12.28 3.08 -2.39
C HIS A 25 12.12 4.12 -1.29
N ARG A 26 12.02 5.39 -1.69
CA ARG A 26 11.72 6.50 -0.78
C ARG A 26 10.45 6.20 0.02
N ASN A 27 10.53 6.43 1.33
CA ASN A 27 9.47 6.27 2.33
C ASN A 27 8.90 4.86 2.49
N GLN A 28 9.55 3.82 1.95
CA GLN A 28 9.07 2.44 2.04
C GLN A 28 8.84 1.99 3.49
N TRP A 29 9.78 2.24 4.40
CA TRP A 29 9.59 1.91 5.82
C TRP A 29 8.43 2.66 6.46
N LEU A 30 8.28 3.95 6.14
CA LEU A 30 7.18 4.76 6.65
C LEU A 30 5.82 4.22 6.15
N GLY A 31 5.76 3.81 4.87
CA GLY A 31 4.60 3.13 4.29
C GLY A 31 4.26 1.83 5.04
N TYR A 32 5.23 0.94 5.27
CA TYR A 32 4.98 -0.29 6.01
C TYR A 32 4.56 -0.05 7.47
N LEU A 33 5.16 0.92 8.15
CA LEU A 33 4.74 1.31 9.51
C LEU A 33 3.29 1.80 9.52
N SER A 34 2.86 2.52 8.48
CA SER A 34 1.46 2.95 8.34
C SER A 34 0.47 1.79 8.16
N GLN A 35 0.95 0.65 7.68
CA GLN A 35 0.13 -0.56 7.51
C GLN A 35 0.08 -1.43 8.77
N CYS A 36 0.93 -1.20 9.76
CA CYS A 36 0.93 -2.02 10.97
C CYS A 36 -0.29 -1.73 11.84
N GLY A 37 -1.09 -2.76 12.12
CA GLY A 37 -2.30 -2.61 12.94
C GLY A 37 -3.47 -2.06 12.15
N THR A 38 -4.37 -1.32 12.81
CA THR A 38 -5.53 -0.70 12.14
C THR A 38 -5.24 0.73 11.70
N ASP A 39 -4.42 1.45 12.47
CA ASP A 39 -4.19 2.90 12.30
C ASP A 39 -2.70 3.25 12.07
N GLY A 40 -1.87 2.25 11.78
CA GLY A 40 -0.42 2.38 11.72
C GLY A 40 0.26 2.33 13.08
N VAL A 41 1.60 2.28 13.08
CA VAL A 41 2.40 2.47 14.29
C VAL A 41 2.21 3.90 14.81
N PRO A 42 1.91 4.11 16.11
CA PRO A 42 1.71 5.45 16.64
C PRO A 42 2.91 6.37 16.39
N LEU A 43 2.66 7.62 16.02
CA LEU A 43 3.71 8.57 15.59
C LEU A 43 4.73 8.87 16.71
N GLU A 44 4.33 8.78 17.96
CA GLU A 44 5.18 8.95 19.14
C GLU A 44 6.06 7.74 19.46
N THR A 45 5.87 6.62 18.75
CA THR A 45 6.67 5.40 18.95
C THR A 45 8.15 5.71 18.72
N SER A 46 8.96 5.45 19.74
CA SER A 46 10.38 5.82 19.73
C SER A 46 11.19 5.02 18.72
N LEU A 47 12.11 5.72 18.06
CA LEU A 47 13.15 5.19 17.19
C LEU A 47 14.51 5.60 17.76
N ILE A 48 15.54 4.81 17.51
CA ILE A 48 16.93 5.16 17.84
C ILE A 48 17.70 5.36 16.53
N VAL A 49 18.27 6.54 16.35
CA VAL A 49 19.03 6.94 15.16
C VAL A 49 20.42 7.36 15.59
N GLY A 50 21.41 6.49 15.38
CA GLY A 50 22.73 6.66 15.98
C GLY A 50 22.63 6.65 17.51
N GLU A 51 23.07 7.74 18.16
CA GLU A 51 22.99 7.93 19.61
C GLU A 51 21.78 8.78 20.04
N GLN A 52 20.96 9.24 19.10
CA GLN A 52 19.86 10.16 19.36
C GLN A 52 18.51 9.43 19.33
N SER A 53 17.59 9.89 20.18
CA SER A 53 16.19 9.45 20.15
C SER A 53 15.42 10.22 19.08
N ALA A 54 14.57 9.50 18.37
CA ALA A 54 13.62 10.01 17.39
C ALA A 54 12.28 9.27 17.56
N ASN A 55 11.31 9.53 16.69
CA ASN A 55 10.05 8.79 16.64
C ASN A 55 9.53 8.61 15.20
N VAL A 56 8.48 7.82 15.03
CA VAL A 56 7.83 7.59 13.72
C VAL A 56 7.32 8.89 13.09
N GLY A 57 6.85 9.84 13.90
CA GLY A 57 6.48 11.19 13.47
C GLY A 57 7.62 11.97 12.82
N ASP A 58 8.88 11.70 13.18
CA ASP A 58 10.03 12.33 12.54
C ASP A 58 10.23 11.86 11.10
N LEU A 59 9.87 10.61 10.79
CA LEU A 59 9.83 10.11 9.40
C LEU A 59 8.74 10.82 8.61
N LEU A 60 7.55 10.97 9.21
CA LEU A 60 6.42 11.65 8.58
C LEU A 60 6.75 13.12 8.28
N ARG A 61 7.33 13.85 9.24
CA ARG A 61 7.74 15.25 9.06
C ARG A 61 8.78 15.41 7.97
N GLN A 62 9.76 14.52 7.90
CA GLN A 62 10.76 14.55 6.83
C GLN A 62 10.11 14.25 5.47
N ALA A 63 9.22 13.26 5.38
CA ALA A 63 8.50 12.95 4.15
C ALA A 63 7.64 14.13 3.67
N GLN A 64 6.96 14.85 4.57
CA GLN A 64 6.18 16.05 4.24
C GLN A 64 7.06 17.18 3.70
N ALA A 65 8.27 17.33 4.23
CA ALA A 65 9.22 18.31 3.73
C ALA A 65 9.81 17.91 2.37
N ASP A 66 10.04 16.62 2.13
CA ASP A 66 10.76 16.09 0.97
C ASP A 66 9.91 15.86 -0.28
N ILE A 67 8.58 15.82 -0.18
CA ILE A 67 7.69 15.55 -1.31
C ILE A 67 7.86 16.59 -2.42
N ARG A 68 7.95 16.15 -3.68
CA ARG A 68 8.07 17.01 -4.87
C ARG A 68 7.18 16.52 -5.99
N SER A 69 6.79 17.44 -6.88
CA SER A 69 6.08 17.11 -8.11
C SER A 69 6.90 16.20 -9.01
N GLY A 70 6.21 15.28 -9.71
CA GLY A 70 6.83 14.35 -10.67
C GLY A 70 7.61 13.19 -10.05
N GLN A 71 7.48 12.97 -8.74
CA GLN A 71 8.03 11.79 -8.07
C GLN A 71 6.99 10.66 -8.04
N GLU A 72 7.44 9.41 -8.18
CA GLU A 72 6.65 8.26 -7.73
C GLU A 72 6.64 8.25 -6.18
N ALA A 73 5.46 8.20 -5.57
CA ALA A 73 5.24 8.37 -4.15
C ALA A 73 4.24 7.38 -3.50
N PRO A 74 4.13 6.09 -3.89
CA PRO A 74 3.12 5.17 -3.37
C PRO A 74 3.22 4.99 -1.86
N TRP A 75 4.41 4.71 -1.33
CA TRP A 75 4.60 4.57 0.13
C TRP A 75 4.36 5.88 0.89
N THR A 76 4.60 7.03 0.25
CA THR A 76 4.24 8.33 0.83
C THR A 76 2.72 8.47 0.90
N LEU A 77 2.00 8.14 -0.17
CA LEU A 77 0.54 8.17 -0.19
C LEU A 77 -0.06 7.23 0.86
N MET A 78 0.46 6.00 0.97
CA MET A 78 0.07 5.03 2.01
C MET A 78 0.18 5.64 3.42
N ALA A 79 1.34 6.23 3.71
CA ALA A 79 1.59 6.83 5.01
C ALA A 79 0.74 8.08 5.28
N PHE A 80 0.62 8.97 4.30
CA PHE A 80 -0.09 10.23 4.48
C PHE A 80 -1.59 10.01 4.57
N ALA A 81 -2.14 9.12 3.73
CA ALA A 81 -3.55 8.74 3.81
C ALA A 81 -3.88 8.10 5.18
N THR A 82 -2.93 7.38 5.79
CA THR A 82 -3.10 6.82 7.14
C THR A 82 -2.99 7.91 8.22
N TYR A 83 -1.86 8.61 8.29
CA TYR A 83 -1.51 9.45 9.44
C TYR A 83 -2.04 10.89 9.39
N LEU A 84 -2.28 11.46 8.20
CA LEU A 84 -2.71 12.86 8.10
C LEU A 84 -4.25 12.98 8.11
N PRO A 85 -4.80 14.05 8.71
CA PRO A 85 -6.19 14.44 8.47
C PRO A 85 -6.49 14.63 6.98
N GLY A 86 -7.72 14.34 6.55
CA GLY A 86 -8.09 14.39 5.11
C GLY A 86 -8.05 15.79 4.51
N ASP A 87 -8.27 16.82 5.32
CA ASP A 87 -8.24 18.24 4.97
C ASP A 87 -6.88 18.90 5.25
N LYS A 88 -5.86 18.10 5.60
CA LYS A 88 -4.55 18.61 5.96
C LYS A 88 -3.85 19.21 4.75
N THR A 89 -3.53 20.49 4.83
CA THR A 89 -2.56 21.17 3.96
C THR A 89 -1.23 21.37 4.68
N TRP A 90 -0.12 21.36 3.94
CA TRP A 90 1.20 21.73 4.44
C TRP A 90 2.08 22.32 3.33
N LYS A 91 3.18 22.95 3.72
CA LYS A 91 4.19 23.49 2.80
C LYS A 91 5.42 22.60 2.84
N ALA A 92 5.87 22.12 1.68
CA ALA A 92 7.11 21.34 1.56
C ALA A 92 8.34 22.26 1.62
N SER A 93 9.56 21.71 1.71
CA SER A 93 10.78 22.51 1.89
C SER A 93 11.21 23.30 0.64
N ASP A 94 10.68 22.99 -0.54
CA ASP A 94 10.79 23.82 -1.75
C ASP A 94 9.80 25.01 -1.76
N GLY A 95 8.90 25.06 -0.79
CA GLY A 95 7.92 26.10 -0.62
C GLY A 95 6.59 25.86 -1.36
N GLU A 96 6.40 24.71 -1.99
CA GLU A 96 5.11 24.36 -2.60
C GLU A 96 4.08 23.91 -1.55
N GLU A 97 2.81 24.20 -1.79
CA GLU A 97 1.70 23.74 -0.95
C GLU A 97 1.21 22.36 -1.39
N TRP A 98 0.93 21.49 -0.43
CA TRP A 98 0.54 20.11 -0.65
C TRP A 98 -0.67 19.73 0.22
N ASP A 99 -1.48 18.82 -0.33
CA ASP A 99 -2.53 18.08 0.34
C ASP A 99 -2.58 16.64 -0.22
N ILE A 100 -3.49 15.80 0.30
CA ILE A 100 -3.63 14.42 -0.17
C ILE A 100 -4.12 14.36 -1.63
N SER A 101 -5.01 15.27 -2.05
CA SER A 101 -5.54 15.31 -3.41
C SER A 101 -4.41 15.50 -4.42
N ARG A 102 -3.48 16.40 -4.16
CA ARG A 102 -2.32 16.65 -5.04
C ARG A 102 -1.39 15.44 -5.16
N ILE A 103 -1.24 14.66 -4.09
CA ILE A 103 -0.45 13.41 -4.15
C ILE A 103 -1.19 12.36 -4.97
N ILE A 104 -2.52 12.26 -4.83
CA ILE A 104 -3.34 11.40 -5.68
C ILE A 104 -3.17 11.78 -7.15
N GLU A 105 -3.29 13.06 -7.51
CA GLU A 105 -3.06 13.54 -8.89
C GLU A 105 -1.69 13.08 -9.42
N MET A 106 -0.64 13.27 -8.62
CA MET A 106 0.71 12.86 -8.99
C MET A 106 0.83 11.35 -9.21
N GLU A 107 0.22 10.52 -8.36
CA GLU A 107 0.20 9.06 -8.54
C GLU A 107 -0.61 8.65 -9.78
N LEU A 108 -1.73 9.32 -10.07
CA LEU A 108 -2.57 9.04 -11.22
C LEU A 108 -1.91 9.41 -12.56
N ASP A 109 -0.99 10.37 -12.56
CA ASP A 109 -0.21 10.76 -13.73
C ASP A 109 0.92 9.75 -14.08
N THR A 110 1.23 8.82 -13.18
CA THR A 110 2.23 7.76 -13.42
C THR A 110 1.61 6.54 -14.10
N ASP A 111 2.39 5.84 -14.93
CA ASP A 111 1.97 4.56 -15.50
C ASP A 111 2.07 3.45 -14.44
N LEU A 112 0.96 3.24 -13.73
CA LEU A 112 0.84 2.26 -12.64
C LEU A 112 1.27 0.84 -13.04
N HIS A 113 1.11 0.45 -14.32
CA HIS A 113 1.41 -0.91 -14.75
C HIS A 113 2.90 -1.15 -15.00
N SER A 114 3.71 -0.10 -15.22
CA SER A 114 5.17 -0.21 -15.32
C SER A 114 5.89 0.00 -13.99
N SER A 115 5.19 0.41 -12.93
CA SER A 115 5.72 0.53 -11.57
C SER A 115 6.10 -0.80 -10.93
N ALA A 116 6.96 -0.74 -9.92
CA ALA A 116 7.35 -1.90 -9.12
C ALA A 116 6.12 -2.63 -8.54
N CYS A 117 6.18 -3.96 -8.47
CA CYS A 117 5.09 -4.82 -8.01
C CYS A 117 3.74 -4.56 -8.74
N GLY A 118 3.81 -4.14 -10.00
CA GLY A 118 2.65 -3.93 -10.88
C GLY A 118 1.70 -2.81 -10.42
N GLY A 119 2.20 -1.81 -9.69
CA GLY A 119 1.40 -0.69 -9.19
C GLY A 119 0.56 -1.01 -7.94
N SER A 120 0.76 -2.19 -7.34
CA SER A 120 -0.05 -2.65 -6.20
C SER A 120 0.03 -1.71 -4.99
N HIS A 121 1.20 -1.09 -4.74
CA HIS A 121 1.36 -0.15 -3.62
C HIS A 121 0.63 1.18 -3.86
N SER A 122 0.68 1.73 -5.09
CA SER A 122 -0.10 2.90 -5.45
C SER A 122 -1.60 2.61 -5.33
N LEU A 123 -2.06 1.45 -5.84
CA LEU A 123 -3.46 1.03 -5.71
C LEU A 123 -3.88 0.87 -4.24
N TYR A 124 -3.02 0.32 -3.39
CA TYR A 124 -3.26 0.23 -1.94
C TYR A 124 -3.36 1.63 -1.30
N GLY A 125 -2.44 2.54 -1.61
CA GLY A 125 -2.45 3.92 -1.12
C GLY A 125 -3.70 4.69 -1.56
N LEU A 126 -4.07 4.58 -2.83
CA LEU A 126 -5.30 5.16 -3.39
C LEU A 126 -6.53 4.60 -2.68
N ALA A 127 -6.59 3.28 -2.45
CA ALA A 127 -7.72 2.65 -1.78
C ALA A 127 -7.90 3.12 -0.33
N ILE A 128 -6.81 3.26 0.45
CA ILE A 128 -6.87 3.87 1.78
C ILE A 128 -7.38 5.30 1.71
N ALA A 129 -6.80 6.11 0.82
CA ALA A 129 -7.16 7.51 0.69
C ALA A 129 -8.65 7.66 0.37
N VAL A 130 -9.14 6.98 -0.66
CA VAL A 130 -10.55 7.02 -1.09
C VAL A 130 -11.49 6.51 -0.01
N ASN A 131 -11.15 5.41 0.67
CA ASN A 131 -11.97 4.88 1.77
C ASN A 131 -12.08 5.87 2.93
N LYS A 132 -10.96 6.52 3.30
CA LYS A 132 -10.93 7.56 4.34
C LYS A 132 -11.72 8.80 3.94
N TYR A 133 -11.61 9.23 2.69
CA TYR A 133 -12.39 10.34 2.16
C TYR A 133 -13.90 10.04 2.24
N ARG A 134 -14.32 8.85 1.77
CA ARG A 134 -15.72 8.40 1.80
C ARG A 134 -16.28 8.33 3.23
N SER A 135 -15.50 7.83 4.20
CA SER A 135 -15.97 7.74 5.59
C SER A 135 -16.22 9.12 6.22
N GLN A 136 -15.43 10.12 5.82
CA GLN A 136 -15.58 11.52 6.27
C GLN A 136 -16.68 12.28 5.53
N HIS A 137 -17.07 11.84 4.33
CA HIS A 137 -18.04 12.51 3.47
C HIS A 137 -19.25 11.63 3.14
N SER A 138 -19.69 10.80 4.10
CA SER A 138 -20.79 9.83 3.91
C SER A 138 -22.14 10.44 3.50
N GLU A 139 -22.33 11.76 3.71
CA GLU A 139 -23.53 12.50 3.27
C GLU A 139 -23.42 13.08 1.84
N SER A 140 -22.23 13.07 1.24
CA SER A 140 -22.02 13.55 -0.12
C SER A 140 -22.44 12.48 -1.14
N ASN A 141 -22.98 12.93 -2.29
CA ASN A 141 -23.42 12.06 -3.38
C ASN A 141 -22.35 10.99 -3.71
N ASP A 142 -22.78 9.83 -4.24
CA ASP A 142 -21.89 8.72 -4.66
C ASP A 142 -20.76 9.14 -5.64
N VAL A 143 -20.90 10.31 -6.26
CA VAL A 143 -19.92 10.90 -7.18
C VAL A 143 -18.86 11.65 -6.39
N LEU A 144 -17.66 11.07 -6.34
CA LEU A 144 -16.49 11.70 -5.75
C LEU A 144 -15.94 12.81 -6.67
N PRO A 145 -15.50 13.97 -6.13
CA PRO A 145 -14.86 14.99 -6.93
C PRO A 145 -13.51 14.51 -7.48
N ALA A 146 -13.01 15.13 -8.54
CA ALA A 146 -11.62 14.92 -8.95
C ALA A 146 -10.66 15.42 -7.83
N PRO A 147 -9.53 14.73 -7.58
CA PRO A 147 -9.04 13.53 -8.27
C PRO A 147 -9.57 12.20 -7.70
N TRP A 148 -10.33 12.24 -6.60
CA TRP A 148 -10.85 11.07 -5.89
C TRP A 148 -11.74 10.17 -6.76
N GLY A 149 -12.55 10.75 -7.64
CA GLY A 149 -13.36 10.01 -8.62
C GLY A 149 -12.51 9.19 -9.59
N THR A 150 -11.47 9.79 -10.17
CA THR A 150 -10.54 9.11 -11.05
C THR A 150 -9.81 7.98 -10.34
N ALA A 151 -9.35 8.21 -9.10
CA ALA A 151 -8.74 7.18 -8.28
C ALA A 151 -9.70 6.00 -8.03
N GLN A 152 -10.97 6.28 -7.72
CA GLN A 152 -12.00 5.26 -7.55
C GLN A 152 -12.24 4.44 -8.83
N GLU A 153 -12.24 5.06 -10.00
CA GLU A 153 -12.38 4.37 -11.29
C GLU A 153 -11.22 3.39 -11.54
N ILE A 154 -9.98 3.83 -11.29
CA ILE A 154 -8.79 2.98 -11.39
C ILE A 154 -8.87 1.81 -10.41
N ILE A 155 -9.23 2.06 -9.15
CA ILE A 155 -9.41 1.01 -8.14
C ILE A 155 -10.45 -0.03 -8.61
N THR A 156 -11.61 0.42 -9.09
CA THR A 156 -12.68 -0.47 -9.57
C THR A 156 -12.22 -1.29 -10.78
N ASN A 157 -11.56 -0.66 -11.75
CA ASN A 157 -11.00 -1.37 -12.90
C ASN A 157 -9.94 -2.41 -12.48
N SER A 158 -9.09 -2.09 -11.52
CA SER A 158 -8.09 -3.01 -10.97
C SER A 158 -8.73 -4.20 -10.26
N ILE A 159 -9.80 -4.00 -9.49
CA ILE A 159 -10.60 -5.10 -8.91
C ILE A 159 -11.12 -6.03 -10.01
N ASP A 160 -11.69 -5.46 -11.07
CA ASP A 160 -12.25 -6.25 -12.18
C ASP A 160 -11.15 -7.00 -12.96
N LEU A 161 -9.98 -6.39 -13.16
CA LEU A 161 -8.80 -7.05 -13.73
C LEU A 161 -8.33 -8.20 -12.84
N SER A 162 -8.20 -8.01 -11.52
CA SER A 162 -7.82 -9.08 -10.59
C SER A 162 -8.77 -10.28 -10.67
N ARG A 163 -10.08 -10.02 -10.72
CA ARG A 163 -11.09 -11.08 -10.85
C ARG A 163 -10.98 -11.81 -12.19
N ARG A 164 -10.85 -11.07 -13.30
CA ARG A 164 -10.73 -11.66 -14.65
C ARG A 164 -9.45 -12.46 -14.85
N PHE A 165 -8.36 -12.03 -14.21
CA PHE A 165 -7.04 -12.65 -14.35
C PHE A 165 -6.74 -13.67 -13.25
N GLN A 166 -7.70 -13.96 -12.36
CA GLN A 166 -7.56 -15.01 -11.37
C GLN A 166 -7.43 -16.38 -12.06
N GLN A 167 -6.48 -17.17 -11.59
CA GLN A 167 -6.21 -18.50 -12.09
C GLN A 167 -7.19 -19.53 -11.49
N ALA A 168 -7.32 -20.68 -12.15
CA ALA A 168 -8.25 -21.73 -11.73
C ALA A 168 -7.98 -22.27 -10.30
N ASP A 169 -6.73 -22.20 -9.84
CA ASP A 169 -6.32 -22.62 -8.48
C ASP A 169 -6.55 -21.53 -7.41
N GLY A 170 -7.10 -20.38 -7.80
CA GLY A 170 -7.37 -19.23 -6.93
C GLY A 170 -6.23 -18.21 -6.84
N SER A 171 -5.05 -18.47 -7.41
CA SER A 171 -3.96 -17.49 -7.41
C SER A 171 -4.28 -16.30 -8.33
N PHE A 172 -3.66 -15.16 -8.10
CA PHE A 172 -3.72 -14.04 -9.05
C PHE A 172 -2.63 -14.13 -10.10
N SER A 173 -2.72 -13.24 -11.09
CA SER A 173 -1.76 -13.19 -12.19
C SER A 173 -0.37 -12.80 -11.70
N THR A 174 0.66 -13.48 -12.21
CA THR A 174 2.06 -13.08 -11.99
C THR A 174 2.44 -11.80 -12.73
N HIS A 175 1.55 -11.27 -13.58
CA HIS A 175 1.60 -9.95 -14.19
C HIS A 175 0.60 -8.96 -13.53
N TYR A 176 0.17 -9.24 -12.31
CA TYR A 176 -0.70 -8.38 -11.50
C TYR A 176 -2.00 -7.99 -12.25
N PHE A 177 -2.09 -6.74 -12.69
CA PHE A 177 -3.26 -6.15 -13.35
C PHE A 177 -3.06 -5.94 -14.86
N GLU A 178 -1.87 -6.24 -15.40
CA GLU A 178 -1.53 -5.97 -16.81
C GLU A 178 -2.20 -7.00 -17.75
N ARG A 179 -2.05 -8.29 -17.45
CA ARG A 179 -2.55 -9.40 -18.27
C ARG A 179 -2.68 -10.69 -17.46
N PRO A 180 -3.48 -11.68 -17.92
CA PRO A 180 -3.50 -13.00 -17.30
C PRO A 180 -2.17 -13.71 -17.50
N ALA A 181 -1.59 -14.24 -16.41
CA ALA A 181 -0.39 -15.05 -16.45
C ALA A 181 -0.30 -15.96 -15.20
N SER A 182 0.45 -17.04 -15.32
CA SER A 182 0.78 -17.91 -14.20
C SER A 182 2.25 -18.32 -14.28
N SER A 183 2.79 -18.86 -13.19
CA SER A 183 4.15 -19.38 -13.12
C SER A 183 4.18 -20.73 -12.43
N ALA A 184 5.14 -21.59 -12.81
CA ALA A 184 5.44 -22.79 -12.03
C ALA A 184 6.09 -22.42 -10.69
N ASP A 185 6.85 -21.32 -10.66
CA ASP A 185 7.53 -20.81 -9.48
C ASP A 185 6.52 -20.37 -8.40
N VAL A 186 6.61 -21.01 -7.23
CA VAL A 186 5.77 -20.73 -6.08
C VAL A 186 6.04 -19.33 -5.51
N PHE A 187 7.28 -18.84 -5.59
CA PHE A 187 7.64 -17.51 -5.08
C PHE A 187 7.00 -16.41 -5.91
N ALA A 188 7.12 -16.49 -7.25
CA ALA A 188 6.45 -15.56 -8.16
C ALA A 188 4.91 -15.53 -7.95
N LYS A 189 4.29 -16.70 -7.75
CA LYS A 189 2.85 -16.81 -7.47
C LYS A 189 2.47 -16.23 -6.12
N LEU A 190 3.22 -16.55 -5.06
CA LEU A 190 2.95 -16.04 -3.72
C LEU A 190 3.13 -14.53 -3.65
N SER A 191 4.22 -14.01 -4.23
CA SER A 191 4.50 -12.57 -4.29
C SER A 191 3.37 -11.82 -5.00
N SER A 192 3.06 -12.18 -6.25
CA SER A 192 2.00 -11.50 -7.00
C SER A 192 0.61 -11.65 -6.38
N SER A 193 0.26 -12.86 -5.90
CA SER A 193 -1.03 -13.08 -5.26
C SER A 193 -1.16 -12.36 -3.93
N GLY A 194 -0.08 -12.26 -3.14
CA GLY A 194 -0.04 -11.52 -1.89
C GLY A 194 -0.31 -10.04 -2.12
N HIS A 195 0.39 -9.40 -3.06
CA HIS A 195 0.19 -7.99 -3.40
C HIS A 195 -1.23 -7.70 -3.88
N VAL A 196 -1.73 -8.48 -4.84
CA VAL A 196 -3.09 -8.29 -5.38
C VAL A 196 -4.13 -8.50 -4.27
N PHE A 197 -3.99 -9.54 -3.46
CA PHE A 197 -4.95 -9.83 -2.39
C PHE A 197 -4.93 -8.77 -1.28
N GLU A 198 -3.75 -8.25 -0.92
CA GLU A 198 -3.62 -7.15 0.05
C GLU A 198 -4.36 -5.89 -0.43
N PHE A 199 -4.17 -5.50 -1.69
CA PHE A 199 -4.95 -4.42 -2.30
C PHE A 199 -6.46 -4.68 -2.22
N LEU A 200 -6.90 -5.87 -2.66
CA LEU A 200 -8.32 -6.24 -2.66
C LEU A 200 -8.92 -6.24 -1.25
N ALA A 201 -8.15 -6.68 -0.25
CA ALA A 201 -8.58 -6.70 1.14
C ALA A 201 -8.88 -5.29 1.68
N ILE A 202 -8.32 -4.23 1.11
CA ILE A 202 -8.69 -2.84 1.42
C ILE A 202 -9.76 -2.30 0.47
N ALA A 203 -9.61 -2.57 -0.82
CA ALA A 203 -10.38 -1.90 -1.87
C ALA A 203 -11.81 -2.44 -2.05
N LEU A 204 -12.06 -3.72 -1.78
CA LEU A 204 -13.40 -4.29 -1.93
C LEU A 204 -14.37 -3.73 -0.90
N PRO A 205 -15.62 -3.42 -1.28
CA PRO A 205 -16.73 -3.26 -0.33
C PRO A 205 -16.89 -4.51 0.56
N ALA A 206 -17.36 -4.31 1.80
CA ALA A 206 -17.41 -5.39 2.79
C ALA A 206 -18.30 -6.57 2.36
N ASP A 207 -19.43 -6.29 1.71
CA ASP A 207 -20.38 -7.26 1.16
C ASP A 207 -19.85 -8.06 -0.04
N ARG A 208 -18.67 -7.70 -0.57
CA ARG A 208 -18.00 -8.44 -1.64
C ARG A 208 -16.85 -9.32 -1.15
N LEU A 209 -16.51 -9.27 0.14
CA LEU A 209 -15.38 -10.01 0.71
C LEU A 209 -15.63 -11.53 0.78
N ASP A 210 -16.89 -11.96 0.81
CA ASP A 210 -17.28 -13.37 0.82
C ASP A 210 -17.60 -13.92 -0.58
N GLU A 211 -17.37 -13.13 -1.64
CA GLU A 211 -17.57 -13.60 -3.01
C GLU A 211 -16.67 -14.83 -3.27
N PRO A 212 -17.17 -15.85 -4.00
CA PRO A 212 -16.45 -17.12 -4.14
C PRO A 212 -15.02 -17.00 -4.70
N TRP A 213 -14.72 -15.98 -5.50
CA TRP A 213 -13.39 -15.78 -6.04
C TRP A 213 -12.41 -15.17 -5.02
N VAL A 214 -12.90 -14.35 -4.08
CA VAL A 214 -12.10 -13.80 -2.98
C VAL A 214 -11.77 -14.91 -1.98
N LEU A 215 -12.76 -15.73 -1.63
CA LEU A 215 -12.58 -16.89 -0.75
C LEU A 215 -11.54 -17.88 -1.31
N ARG A 216 -11.63 -18.20 -2.61
CA ARG A 216 -10.62 -19.05 -3.27
C ARG A 216 -9.21 -18.46 -3.20
N ALA A 217 -9.07 -17.14 -3.37
CA ALA A 217 -7.77 -16.47 -3.25
C ALA A 217 -7.21 -16.56 -1.83
N ALA A 218 -8.05 -16.30 -0.81
CA ALA A 218 -7.67 -16.42 0.58
C ALA A 218 -7.21 -17.85 0.93
N GLU A 219 -8.01 -18.86 0.55
CA GLU A 219 -7.65 -20.26 0.74
C GLU A 219 -6.35 -20.64 0.01
N ARG A 220 -6.17 -20.15 -1.22
CA ARG A 220 -4.96 -20.42 -2.00
C ARG A 220 -3.72 -19.83 -1.34
N LEU A 221 -3.80 -18.61 -0.81
CA LEU A 221 -2.70 -18.00 -0.07
C LEU A 221 -2.35 -18.78 1.19
N VAL A 222 -3.35 -19.17 2.00
CA VAL A 222 -3.13 -19.99 3.20
C VAL A 222 -2.43 -21.31 2.84
N LYS A 223 -2.96 -22.06 1.87
CA LYS A 223 -2.36 -23.31 1.40
C LYS A 223 -0.93 -23.12 0.89
N THR A 224 -0.67 -22.01 0.19
CA THR A 224 0.67 -21.71 -0.34
C THR A 224 1.64 -21.43 0.80
N LEU A 225 1.24 -20.61 1.79
CA LEU A 225 2.06 -20.33 2.98
C LEU A 225 2.37 -21.61 3.78
N GLU A 226 1.40 -22.52 3.94
CA GLU A 226 1.60 -23.82 4.57
C GLU A 226 2.59 -24.70 3.79
N GLN A 227 2.45 -24.74 2.46
CA GLN A 227 3.35 -25.51 1.58
C GLN A 227 4.79 -25.00 1.57
N THR A 228 4.98 -23.72 1.86
CA THR A 228 6.29 -23.07 1.88
C THR A 228 6.82 -22.83 3.28
N ALA A 229 6.19 -23.38 4.33
CA ALA A 229 6.54 -23.11 5.72
C ALA A 229 8.00 -23.44 6.07
N ASP A 230 8.56 -24.47 5.41
CA ASP A 230 9.92 -24.97 5.64
C ASP A 230 10.94 -24.44 4.60
N ILE A 231 10.56 -23.43 3.81
CA ILE A 231 11.40 -22.87 2.75
C ILE A 231 11.65 -21.38 3.05
N ASP A 232 12.90 -20.95 2.88
CA ASP A 232 13.25 -19.53 2.95
C ASP A 232 12.62 -18.78 1.76
N ILE A 233 11.47 -18.16 1.99
CA ILE A 233 10.84 -17.23 1.05
C ILE A 233 11.32 -15.80 1.34
N GLU A 234 11.43 -15.02 0.27
CA GLU A 234 11.64 -13.57 0.35
C GLU A 234 10.58 -12.90 1.26
N CYS A 235 11.05 -12.05 2.17
CA CYS A 235 10.24 -11.48 3.25
C CYS A 235 9.07 -10.62 2.75
N GLY A 236 9.25 -9.87 1.67
CA GLY A 236 8.19 -9.07 1.03
C GLY A 236 7.01 -9.92 0.57
N ALA A 237 7.27 -11.03 -0.13
CA ALA A 237 6.21 -11.94 -0.55
C ALA A 237 5.41 -12.51 0.63
N LEU A 238 6.11 -12.91 1.71
CA LEU A 238 5.49 -13.37 2.96
C LEU A 238 4.66 -12.25 3.62
N TYR A 239 5.22 -11.04 3.69
CA TYR A 239 4.58 -9.88 4.27
C TYR A 239 3.25 -9.58 3.59
N HIS A 240 3.22 -9.42 2.27
CA HIS A 240 2.00 -9.05 1.55
C HIS A 240 0.91 -10.14 1.65
N ALA A 241 1.30 -11.41 1.58
CA ALA A 241 0.37 -12.52 1.77
C ALA A 241 -0.23 -12.54 3.19
N ALA A 242 0.61 -12.48 4.22
CA ALA A 242 0.17 -12.53 5.61
C ALA A 242 -0.64 -11.27 6.00
N HIS A 243 -0.19 -10.10 5.57
CA HIS A 243 -0.85 -8.83 5.85
C HIS A 243 -2.20 -8.73 5.14
N GLY A 244 -2.28 -9.10 3.85
CA GLY A 244 -3.56 -9.18 3.13
C GLY A 244 -4.57 -10.12 3.81
N LEU A 245 -4.13 -11.31 4.25
CA LEU A 245 -4.97 -12.24 5.01
C LEU A 245 -5.40 -11.69 6.38
N LEU A 246 -4.53 -10.95 7.07
CA LEU A 246 -4.85 -10.28 8.33
C LEU A 246 -5.94 -9.22 8.14
N LEU A 247 -5.77 -8.34 7.14
CA LEU A 247 -6.74 -7.29 6.78
C LEU A 247 -8.10 -7.92 6.42
N TYR A 248 -8.08 -8.92 5.54
CA TYR A 248 -9.26 -9.67 5.12
C TYR A 248 -10.02 -10.24 6.32
N ARG A 249 -9.33 -10.98 7.19
CA ARG A 249 -9.92 -11.57 8.40
C ARG A 249 -10.51 -10.52 9.32
N ASN A 250 -9.79 -9.41 9.54
CA ASN A 250 -10.25 -8.35 10.44
C ASN A 250 -11.53 -7.69 9.91
N ARG A 251 -11.63 -7.46 8.59
CA ARG A 251 -12.83 -6.88 7.97
C ARG A 251 -14.02 -7.84 7.99
N LEU A 252 -13.81 -9.13 7.71
CA LEU A 252 -14.88 -10.14 7.81
C LEU A 252 -15.49 -10.20 9.22
N ARG A 253 -14.67 -10.04 10.27
CA ARG A 253 -15.16 -10.06 11.67
C ARG A 253 -16.02 -8.85 12.04
N LEU A 254 -15.97 -7.79 11.25
CA LEU A 254 -16.79 -6.58 11.44
C LEU A 254 -18.09 -6.63 10.64
N MET A 255 -18.29 -7.65 9.79
CA MET A 255 -19.56 -7.87 9.11
C MET A 255 -20.61 -8.37 10.11
N PRO A 256 -21.88 -7.92 9.97
CA PRO A 256 -22.97 -8.31 10.86
C PRO A 256 -23.38 -9.77 10.75
#